data_AF-A0A0V0XUZ5-F1
#
_entry.id   AF-A0A0V0XUZ5-F1
#
_cell.length_a   1.000
_cell.length_b   1.000
_cell.length_c   1.000
_cell.angle_alpha   90.00
_cell.angle_beta   90.00
_cell.angle_gamma   90.00
#
_symmetry.space_group_name_H-M   'P 1'
#
loop_
_entity.id
_entity.type
_entity.pdbx_description
1 polymer ?
#
loop_
_entity_poly.entity_id
_entity_poly.type
_entity_poly.pdbx_seq_one_letter_code
_entity_poly.pdbx_strand_id
1 'polypeptide(L)'
;MDAIKKKMQAMKIEKDNAMDRADAAEEKARQQQERVEKLEEELRDTQKKMMQVENELDKAQEELTGANAQLEEKEKKVQEAEAEVAALNRRIQLLEEDFERAEERLKIATEKLEEASQTADESERVRKVMENRSLQDEERVYQLEAQLKEAQLLAEEADRKYDEVARKLAMVEADLERAEERAEAGENKIVELEEELRVVGNNLKSLEVSEEKALQREDSYEEQIRLLTQRLKEAETRAEFAERSVQKLQKEMSWFMRKKNTKQFLKNWTRLSKNYPATDLLQKLHRIFVNGLMPAKLPNEKNVSRAKEQLPDLVLTLRHRRIAVEEKIRQDKRNNNDLKEYERNKQKSYKNANVQNENVPFQSTRSRRSRFTNSCLISSNVFMRFRLIQNEVYNIYHIFYKQAEAEVAALNRRIQLLEEDLTRAEERLKIATEKLEEASKAADESERVRKALENRFEIEDDRCTQLELKVRQMSSLLQETENKFEEVARKLAMVEADLERAEERAEAGENKIVELEEELRVVGNNLKSLEVSEEKALQREDSYEEHIRQLSQRLKEAETRAEFAERSVQKLQKEVDRLEDDAANHRARNHALQEAILEAAAQ
;
A
#
# COMPACT_ATOMS: atom_id res chain seq x y z
N MET A 1 -168.84 4.52 159.24
CA MET A 1 -167.84 3.45 158.96
C MET A 1 -166.82 3.89 157.90
N ASP A 2 -167.10 4.98 157.19
CA ASP A 2 -166.69 5.24 155.81
C ASP A 2 -165.29 5.88 155.68
N ALA A 3 -164.78 6.46 156.76
CA ALA A 3 -163.42 6.97 156.85
C ALA A 3 -162.37 5.87 156.57
N ILE A 4 -162.62 4.63 157.01
CA ILE A 4 -161.72 3.50 156.78
C ILE A 4 -161.73 3.09 155.30
N LYS A 5 -162.92 3.02 154.67
CA LYS A 5 -163.03 2.73 153.21
C LYS A 5 -162.25 3.75 152.38
N LYS A 6 -162.42 5.06 152.64
CA LYS A 6 -161.68 6.11 151.92
C LYS A 6 -160.16 5.96 152.09
N LYS A 7 -159.67 5.67 153.30
CA LYS A 7 -158.22 5.53 153.56
C LYS A 7 -157.64 4.27 152.91
N MET A 8 -158.37 3.16 152.88
CA MET A 8 -157.97 1.94 152.15
C MET A 8 -157.97 2.14 150.63
N GLN A 9 -158.93 2.90 150.11
CA GLN A 9 -159.02 3.23 148.68
C GLN A 9 -157.89 4.18 148.24
N ALA A 10 -157.51 5.14 149.10
CA ALA A 10 -156.33 5.98 148.89
C ALA A 10 -155.03 5.16 148.86
N MET A 11 -154.79 4.28 149.84
CA MET A 11 -153.59 3.41 149.85
C MET A 11 -153.55 2.46 148.64
N LYS A 12 -154.69 1.99 148.13
CA LYS A 12 -154.71 1.23 146.87
C LYS A 12 -154.23 2.09 145.71
N ILE A 13 -154.73 3.32 145.56
CA ILE A 13 -154.32 4.25 144.52
C ILE A 13 -152.84 4.61 144.65
N GLU A 14 -152.31 4.81 145.86
CA GLU A 14 -150.87 5.04 146.09
C GLU A 14 -150.02 3.83 145.71
N LYS A 15 -150.48 2.60 146.03
CA LYS A 15 -149.80 1.36 145.66
C LYS A 15 -149.82 1.09 144.16
N ASP A 16 -150.94 1.33 143.50
CA ASP A 16 -151.07 1.20 142.04
C ASP A 16 -150.16 2.23 141.33
N ASN A 17 -150.24 3.52 141.72
CA ASN A 17 -149.32 4.57 141.22
C ASN A 17 -147.83 4.27 141.49
N ALA A 18 -147.50 3.50 142.53
CA ALA A 18 -146.12 3.11 142.83
C ALA A 18 -145.64 1.96 141.93
N MET A 19 -146.52 1.02 141.56
CA MET A 19 -146.23 -0.01 140.56
C MET A 19 -146.10 0.61 139.16
N ASP A 20 -147.03 1.49 138.75
CA ASP A 20 -146.95 2.21 137.48
C ASP A 20 -145.62 2.97 137.30
N ARG A 21 -145.05 3.50 138.40
CA ARG A 21 -143.72 4.15 138.41
C ARG A 21 -142.55 3.17 138.38
N ALA A 22 -142.69 1.98 138.97
CA ALA A 22 -141.68 0.94 138.93
C ALA A 22 -141.61 0.34 137.51
N ASP A 23 -142.75 -0.04 136.95
CA ASP A 23 -142.87 -0.56 135.59
C ASP A 23 -142.33 0.46 134.56
N ALA A 24 -142.69 1.75 134.70
CA ALA A 24 -142.16 2.83 133.86
C ALA A 24 -140.69 3.20 134.13
N ALA A 25 -140.06 2.65 135.17
CA ALA A 25 -138.63 2.75 135.43
C ALA A 25 -137.86 1.53 134.89
N GLU A 26 -138.40 0.32 135.04
CA GLU A 26 -137.84 -0.91 134.44
C GLU A 26 -137.88 -0.85 132.90
N GLU A 27 -139.00 -0.40 132.32
CA GLU A 27 -139.14 -0.21 130.87
C GLU A 27 -138.11 0.81 130.35
N LYS A 28 -137.86 1.91 131.09
CA LYS A 28 -136.80 2.87 130.75
C LYS A 28 -135.40 2.28 130.91
N ALA A 29 -135.15 1.51 131.95
CA ALA A 29 -133.87 0.84 132.17
C ALA A 29 -133.56 -0.12 131.01
N ARG A 30 -134.56 -0.92 130.61
CA ARG A 30 -134.49 -1.82 129.44
C ARG A 30 -134.22 -1.06 128.14
N GLN A 31 -134.92 0.04 127.88
CA GLN A 31 -134.69 0.88 126.70
C GLN A 31 -133.29 1.54 126.69
N GLN A 32 -132.71 1.88 127.84
CA GLN A 32 -131.31 2.31 127.91
C GLN A 32 -130.33 1.14 127.73
N GLN A 33 -130.62 -0.04 128.29
CA GLN A 33 -129.80 -1.25 128.14
C GLN A 33 -129.66 -1.62 126.65
N GLU A 34 -130.78 -1.72 125.93
CA GLU A 34 -130.79 -1.98 124.48
C GLU A 34 -130.08 -0.89 123.66
N ARG A 35 -130.10 0.36 124.14
CA ARG A 35 -129.39 1.47 123.49
C ARG A 35 -127.88 1.40 123.71
N VAL A 36 -127.44 1.01 124.91
CA VAL A 36 -126.02 0.77 125.21
C VAL A 36 -125.51 -0.42 124.39
N GLU A 37 -126.26 -1.52 124.34
CA GLU A 37 -125.87 -2.72 123.58
C GLU A 37 -125.68 -2.43 122.08
N LYS A 38 -126.60 -1.67 121.47
CA LYS A 38 -126.47 -1.18 120.08
C LYS A 38 -125.26 -0.27 119.88
N LEU A 39 -125.01 0.67 120.80
CA LEU A 39 -123.83 1.55 120.74
C LEU A 39 -122.51 0.78 120.93
N GLU A 40 -122.47 -0.27 121.75
CA GLU A 40 -121.31 -1.15 121.86
C GLU A 40 -121.10 -2.02 120.60
N GLU A 41 -122.17 -2.46 119.94
CA GLU A 41 -122.09 -3.15 118.64
C GLU A 41 -121.54 -2.20 117.55
N GLU A 42 -122.09 -1.00 117.43
CA GLU A 42 -121.58 0.07 116.54
C GLU A 42 -120.11 0.42 116.85
N LEU A 43 -119.71 0.49 118.12
CA LEU A 43 -118.33 0.74 118.54
C LEU A 43 -117.40 -0.43 118.14
N ARG A 44 -117.82 -1.68 118.37
CA ARG A 44 -117.04 -2.86 117.98
C ARG A 44 -116.87 -2.96 116.47
N ASP A 45 -117.89 -2.59 115.69
CA ASP A 45 -117.82 -2.62 114.22
C ASP A 45 -117.06 -1.43 113.63
N THR A 46 -117.10 -0.26 114.25
CA THR A 46 -116.24 0.87 113.85
C THR A 46 -114.77 0.60 114.19
N GLN A 47 -114.46 -0.01 115.34
CA GLN A 47 -113.11 -0.46 115.68
C GLN A 47 -112.56 -1.50 114.67
N LYS A 48 -113.35 -2.51 114.28
CA LYS A 48 -112.94 -3.47 113.23
C LYS A 48 -112.64 -2.77 111.91
N LYS A 49 -113.50 -1.84 111.48
CA LYS A 49 -113.32 -1.07 110.24
C LYS A 49 -112.07 -0.18 110.30
N MET A 50 -111.79 0.43 111.46
CA MET A 50 -110.57 1.21 111.68
C MET A 50 -109.32 0.33 111.50
N MET A 51 -109.25 -0.82 112.19
CA MET A 51 -108.12 -1.75 112.06
C MET A 51 -107.97 -2.31 110.64
N GLN A 52 -109.06 -2.53 109.91
CA GLN A 52 -109.03 -2.93 108.50
C GLN A 52 -108.41 -1.84 107.62
N VAL A 53 -108.85 -0.58 107.77
CA VAL A 53 -108.30 0.58 107.03
C VAL A 53 -106.84 0.84 107.37
N GLU A 54 -106.43 0.68 108.63
CA GLU A 54 -105.02 0.75 109.05
C GLU A 54 -104.18 -0.33 108.33
N ASN A 55 -104.63 -1.59 108.37
CA ASN A 55 -103.97 -2.71 107.70
C ASN A 55 -103.97 -2.62 106.16
N GLU A 56 -104.88 -1.86 105.55
CA GLU A 56 -104.88 -1.56 104.12
C GLU A 56 -103.97 -0.38 103.78
N LEU A 57 -103.89 0.63 104.66
CA LEU A 57 -102.99 1.78 104.55
C LEU A 57 -101.52 1.36 104.67
N ASP A 58 -101.17 0.50 105.63
CA ASP A 58 -99.79 0.00 105.82
C ASP A 58 -99.31 -0.75 104.57
N LYS A 59 -100.15 -1.65 104.02
CA LYS A 59 -99.84 -2.37 102.76
C LYS A 59 -99.67 -1.41 101.60
N ALA A 60 -100.57 -0.44 101.44
CA ALA A 60 -100.45 0.57 100.39
C ALA A 60 -99.16 1.42 100.53
N GLN A 61 -98.63 1.61 101.74
CA GLN A 61 -97.34 2.27 101.97
C GLN A 61 -96.14 1.37 101.62
N GLU A 62 -96.15 0.09 101.99
CA GLU A 62 -95.13 -0.89 101.55
C GLU A 62 -95.12 -1.05 100.03
N GLU A 63 -96.30 -1.08 99.41
CA GLU A 63 -96.49 -1.23 97.97
C GLU A 63 -96.06 0.03 97.20
N LEU A 64 -96.33 1.24 97.75
CA LEU A 64 -95.87 2.51 97.20
C LEU A 64 -94.35 2.69 97.34
N THR A 65 -93.78 2.36 98.49
CA THR A 65 -92.31 2.45 98.68
C THR A 65 -91.56 1.43 97.83
N GLY A 66 -92.08 0.20 97.70
CA GLY A 66 -91.57 -0.80 96.77
C GLY A 66 -91.68 -0.37 95.30
N ALA A 67 -92.79 0.28 94.90
CA ALA A 67 -92.97 0.82 93.57
C ALA A 67 -92.01 1.99 93.27
N ASN A 68 -91.79 2.89 94.23
CA ASN A 68 -90.84 4.00 94.09
C ASN A 68 -89.39 3.50 93.96
N ALA A 69 -88.97 2.51 94.76
CA ALA A 69 -87.64 1.91 94.63
C ALA A 69 -87.45 1.21 93.27
N GLN A 70 -88.50 0.57 92.73
CA GLN A 70 -88.49 0.03 91.37
C GLN A 70 -88.44 1.13 90.29
N LEU A 71 -89.04 2.30 90.54
CA LEU A 71 -88.97 3.44 89.64
C LEU A 71 -87.54 4.02 89.60
N GLU A 72 -86.92 4.27 90.76
CA GLU A 72 -85.53 4.78 90.85
C GLU A 72 -84.52 3.81 90.19
N GLU A 73 -84.66 2.50 90.39
CA GLU A 73 -83.79 1.49 89.75
C GLU A 73 -83.96 1.47 88.22
N LYS A 74 -85.13 1.86 87.71
CA LYS A 74 -85.43 1.96 86.28
C LYS A 74 -84.92 3.30 85.72
N GLU A 75 -85.16 4.41 86.41
CA GLU A 75 -84.64 5.75 86.09
C GLU A 75 -83.12 5.76 85.93
N LYS A 76 -82.41 5.13 86.87
CA LYS A 76 -80.97 4.96 86.78
C LYS A 76 -80.51 4.19 85.53
N LYS A 77 -81.26 3.16 85.09
CA LYS A 77 -80.90 2.33 83.94
C LYS A 77 -81.13 3.00 82.59
N VAL A 78 -82.10 3.89 82.45
CA VAL A 78 -82.20 4.72 81.23
C VAL A 78 -81.17 5.84 81.25
N GLN A 79 -80.88 6.48 82.38
CA GLN A 79 -79.79 7.45 82.45
C GLN A 79 -78.43 6.82 82.08
N GLU A 80 -78.18 5.58 82.50
CA GLU A 80 -77.00 4.80 82.09
C GLU A 80 -77.01 4.50 80.58
N ALA A 81 -78.15 4.07 80.01
CA ALA A 81 -78.27 3.79 78.58
C ALA A 81 -78.20 5.05 77.69
N GLU A 82 -78.80 6.18 78.10
CA GLU A 82 -78.71 7.48 77.42
C GLU A 82 -77.26 8.01 77.45
N ALA A 83 -76.55 7.83 78.56
CA ALA A 83 -75.13 8.13 78.64
C ALA A 83 -74.27 7.23 77.73
N GLU A 84 -74.62 5.95 77.60
CA GLU A 84 -73.98 5.04 76.64
C GLU A 84 -74.26 5.46 75.19
N VAL A 85 -75.52 5.75 74.82
CA VAL A 85 -75.91 6.29 73.50
C VAL A 85 -75.14 7.57 73.18
N ALA A 86 -75.00 8.50 74.14
CA ALA A 86 -74.23 9.73 73.96
C ALA A 86 -72.73 9.47 73.78
N ALA A 87 -72.16 8.46 74.45
CA ALA A 87 -70.75 8.07 74.30
C ALA A 87 -70.49 7.36 72.96
N LEU A 88 -71.39 6.45 72.54
CA LEU A 88 -71.28 5.73 71.26
C LEU A 88 -71.42 6.69 70.07
N ASN A 89 -72.34 7.66 70.12
CA ASN A 89 -72.45 8.68 69.08
C ASN A 89 -71.18 9.53 68.94
N ARG A 90 -70.50 9.87 70.05
CA ARG A 90 -69.18 10.55 69.98
C ARG A 90 -68.09 9.65 69.37
N ARG A 91 -68.09 8.36 69.68
CA ARG A 91 -67.14 7.39 69.06
C ARG A 91 -67.40 7.23 67.56
N ILE A 92 -68.67 7.24 67.13
CA ILE A 92 -69.05 7.23 65.72
C ILE A 92 -68.51 8.48 65.00
N GLN A 93 -68.71 9.67 65.56
CA GLN A 93 -68.17 10.91 64.97
C GLN A 93 -66.65 10.88 64.79
N LEU A 94 -65.90 10.42 65.80
CA LEU A 94 -64.44 10.30 65.71
C LEU A 94 -63.99 9.26 64.67
N LEU A 95 -64.68 8.11 64.59
CA LEU A 95 -64.39 7.09 63.56
C LEU A 95 -64.75 7.57 62.14
N GLU A 96 -65.80 8.37 62.00
CA GLU A 96 -66.19 8.98 60.71
C GLU A 96 -65.18 10.05 60.28
N GLU A 97 -64.71 10.91 61.19
CA GLU A 97 -63.61 11.85 60.93
C GLU A 97 -62.29 11.14 60.54
N ASP A 98 -61.92 10.06 61.24
CA ASP A 98 -60.68 9.32 60.94
C ASP A 98 -60.81 8.47 59.65
N PHE A 99 -62.00 8.00 59.31
CA PHE A 99 -62.29 7.37 58.02
C PHE A 99 -62.18 8.37 56.86
N GLU A 100 -62.79 9.56 56.96
CA GLU A 100 -62.66 10.62 55.94
C GLU A 100 -61.19 11.03 55.74
N ARG A 101 -60.41 11.16 56.83
CA ARG A 101 -58.96 11.42 56.78
C ARG A 101 -58.18 10.28 56.11
N ALA A 102 -58.60 9.02 56.29
CA ALA A 102 -57.97 7.87 55.65
C ALA A 102 -58.29 7.81 54.14
N GLU A 103 -59.53 8.09 53.74
CA GLU A 103 -59.92 8.15 52.32
C GLU A 103 -59.27 9.33 51.58
N GLU A 104 -59.17 10.52 52.19
CA GLU A 104 -58.49 11.67 51.56
C GLU A 104 -56.98 11.39 51.37
N ARG A 105 -56.32 10.78 52.36
CA ARG A 105 -54.93 10.32 52.23
C ARG A 105 -54.77 9.25 51.15
N LEU A 106 -55.69 8.29 51.09
CA LEU A 106 -55.70 7.25 50.05
C LEU A 106 -55.83 7.86 48.66
N LYS A 107 -56.77 8.80 48.46
CA LYS A 107 -56.97 9.51 47.20
C LYS A 107 -55.69 10.21 46.74
N ILE A 108 -55.07 11.01 47.62
CA ILE A 108 -53.81 11.73 47.31
C ILE A 108 -52.66 10.74 47.02
N ALA A 109 -52.60 9.60 47.72
CA ALA A 109 -51.60 8.56 47.46
C ALA A 109 -51.83 7.88 46.10
N THR A 110 -53.09 7.63 45.70
CA THR A 110 -53.41 7.03 44.39
C THR A 110 -53.18 8.00 43.23
N GLU A 111 -53.47 9.29 43.39
CA GLU A 111 -53.21 10.32 42.37
C GLU A 111 -51.70 10.43 42.10
N LYS A 112 -50.89 10.50 43.16
CA LYS A 112 -49.41 10.52 43.05
C LYS A 112 -48.83 9.21 42.51
N LEU A 113 -49.45 8.07 42.79
CA LEU A 113 -49.03 6.78 42.23
C LEU A 113 -49.26 6.75 40.71
N GLU A 114 -50.35 7.31 40.22
CA GLU A 114 -50.63 7.41 38.79
C GLU A 114 -49.64 8.37 38.09
N GLU A 115 -49.39 9.55 38.67
CA GLU A 115 -48.35 10.50 38.18
C GLU A 115 -46.94 9.86 38.15
N ALA A 116 -46.55 9.15 39.21
CA ALA A 116 -45.26 8.47 39.30
C ALA A 116 -45.15 7.32 38.30
N SER A 117 -46.23 6.55 38.09
CA SER A 117 -46.26 5.47 37.10
C SER A 117 -46.13 6.00 35.67
N GLN A 118 -46.84 7.08 35.32
CA GLN A 118 -46.72 7.73 34.01
C GLN A 118 -45.29 8.26 33.80
N THR A 119 -44.70 8.89 34.81
CA THR A 119 -43.31 9.39 34.77
C THR A 119 -42.29 8.24 34.59
N ALA A 120 -42.53 7.08 35.21
CA ALA A 120 -41.69 5.90 35.04
C ALA A 120 -41.81 5.30 33.63
N ASP A 121 -43.03 5.16 33.10
CA ASP A 121 -43.30 4.66 31.74
C ASP A 121 -42.66 5.55 30.67
N GLU A 122 -42.78 6.88 30.80
CA GLU A 122 -42.13 7.83 29.90
C GLU A 122 -40.61 7.78 30.00
N SER A 123 -40.06 7.71 31.22
CA SER A 123 -38.62 7.58 31.44
C SER A 123 -38.06 6.30 30.83
N GLU A 124 -38.76 5.16 30.95
CA GLU A 124 -38.37 3.92 30.29
C GLU A 124 -38.48 4.02 28.76
N ARG A 125 -39.52 4.66 28.21
CA ARG A 125 -39.63 4.86 26.75
C ARG A 125 -38.45 5.64 26.19
N VAL A 126 -38.07 6.75 26.83
CA VAL A 126 -36.90 7.54 26.39
C VAL A 126 -35.60 6.76 26.59
N ARG A 127 -35.45 6.02 27.71
CA ARG A 127 -34.29 5.13 27.95
C ARG A 127 -34.11 4.12 26.81
N LYS A 128 -35.19 3.45 26.38
CA LYS A 128 -35.18 2.49 25.25
C LYS A 128 -34.88 3.17 23.91
N VAL A 129 -35.29 4.42 23.68
CA VAL A 129 -34.92 5.17 22.47
C VAL A 129 -33.43 5.52 22.47
N MET A 130 -32.87 5.98 23.60
CA MET A 130 -31.44 6.27 23.73
C MET A 130 -30.56 5.01 23.61
N GLU A 131 -31.02 3.88 24.15
CA GLU A 131 -30.35 2.58 24.03
C GLU A 131 -30.26 2.11 22.57
N ASN A 132 -31.38 2.15 21.82
CA ASN A 132 -31.37 1.86 20.39
C ASN A 132 -30.50 2.84 19.58
N ARG A 133 -30.38 4.09 20.03
CA ARG A 133 -29.56 5.11 19.36
C ARG A 133 -28.07 4.89 19.59
N SER A 134 -27.61 4.67 20.83
CA SER A 134 -26.21 4.33 21.11
C SER A 134 -25.78 3.06 20.37
N LEU A 135 -26.66 2.07 20.17
CA LEU A 135 -26.37 0.91 19.31
C LEU A 135 -26.17 1.27 17.81
N GLN A 136 -26.91 2.25 17.29
CA GLN A 136 -26.74 2.75 15.92
C GLN A 136 -25.45 3.59 15.78
N ASP A 137 -25.13 4.38 16.79
CA ASP A 137 -23.91 5.20 16.81
C ASP A 137 -22.64 4.33 17.05
N GLU A 138 -22.73 3.24 17.83
CA GLU A 138 -21.72 2.17 17.89
C GLU A 138 -21.46 1.56 16.50
N GLU A 139 -22.52 1.23 15.75
CA GLU A 139 -22.38 0.67 14.41
C GLU A 139 -21.76 1.70 13.44
N ARG A 140 -22.19 2.96 13.50
CA ARG A 140 -21.63 4.06 12.70
C ARG A 140 -20.15 4.29 12.99
N VAL A 141 -19.75 4.29 14.27
CA VAL A 141 -18.34 4.33 14.69
C VAL A 141 -17.55 3.17 14.07
N TYR A 142 -18.09 1.93 14.14
CA TYR A 142 -17.43 0.76 13.58
C TYR A 142 -17.26 0.85 12.05
N GLN A 143 -18.29 1.30 11.33
CA GLN A 143 -18.24 1.53 9.88
C GLN A 143 -17.20 2.61 9.51
N LEU A 144 -17.18 3.73 10.22
CA LEU A 144 -16.18 4.80 10.01
C LEU A 144 -14.75 4.35 10.34
N GLU A 145 -14.57 3.52 11.37
CA GLU A 145 -13.26 2.93 11.70
C GLU A 145 -12.80 1.85 10.71
N ALA A 146 -13.72 1.23 9.95
CA ALA A 146 -13.37 0.36 8.84
C ALA A 146 -12.94 1.19 7.62
N GLN A 147 -13.73 2.20 7.24
CA GLN A 147 -13.42 3.13 6.14
C GLN A 147 -12.08 3.87 6.36
N LEU A 148 -11.77 4.27 7.60
CA LEU A 148 -10.50 4.92 7.91
C LEU A 148 -9.30 3.98 7.69
N LYS A 149 -9.42 2.69 8.07
CA LYS A 149 -8.36 1.70 7.85
C LYS A 149 -8.20 1.37 6.36
N GLU A 150 -9.30 1.29 5.62
CA GLU A 150 -9.28 1.09 4.17
C GLU A 150 -8.61 2.26 3.44
N ALA A 151 -8.99 3.50 3.76
CA ALA A 151 -8.37 4.70 3.21
C ALA A 151 -6.87 4.81 3.57
N GLN A 152 -6.47 4.40 4.78
CA GLN A 152 -5.07 4.35 5.18
C GLN A 152 -4.26 3.31 4.38
N LEU A 153 -4.80 2.11 4.18
CA LEU A 153 -4.13 1.08 3.37
C LEU A 153 -4.01 1.49 1.90
N LEU A 154 -5.03 2.12 1.34
CA LEU A 154 -4.99 2.66 -0.03
C LEU A 154 -3.96 3.78 -0.17
N ALA A 155 -3.86 4.70 0.81
CA ALA A 155 -2.84 5.76 0.82
C ALA A 155 -1.42 5.17 0.91
N GLU A 156 -1.18 4.23 1.83
CA GLU A 156 0.12 3.53 1.92
C GLU A 156 0.46 2.76 0.63
N GLU A 157 -0.52 2.19 -0.06
CA GLU A 157 -0.31 1.55 -1.36
C GLU A 157 -0.01 2.55 -2.47
N ALA A 158 -0.67 3.72 -2.49
CA ALA A 158 -0.40 4.78 -3.45
C ALA A 158 1.00 5.37 -3.26
N ASP A 159 1.41 5.66 -2.02
CA ASP A 159 2.77 6.11 -1.68
C ASP A 159 3.84 5.10 -2.12
N ARG A 160 3.63 3.79 -1.89
CA ARG A 160 4.57 2.75 -2.35
C ARG A 160 4.69 2.70 -3.89
N LYS A 161 3.56 2.83 -4.60
CA LYS A 161 3.53 2.87 -6.08
C LYS A 161 4.20 4.14 -6.61
N TYR A 162 4.01 5.28 -5.94
CA TYR A 162 4.71 6.54 -6.23
C TYR A 162 6.22 6.38 -6.07
N ASP A 163 6.68 5.84 -4.93
CA ASP A 163 8.10 5.61 -4.64
C ASP A 163 8.77 4.67 -5.67
N GLU A 164 8.07 3.62 -6.11
CA GLU A 164 8.57 2.70 -7.13
C GLU A 164 8.71 3.36 -8.51
N VAL A 165 7.72 4.16 -8.94
CA VAL A 165 7.76 4.83 -10.25
C VAL A 165 8.73 6.01 -10.23
N ALA A 166 8.85 6.75 -9.12
CA ALA A 166 9.83 7.82 -8.96
C ALA A 166 11.29 7.31 -9.02
N ARG A 167 11.56 6.13 -8.43
CA ARG A 167 12.88 5.48 -8.55
C ARG A 167 13.17 4.98 -9.96
N LYS A 168 12.16 4.47 -10.68
CA LYS A 168 12.30 4.11 -12.10
C LYS A 168 12.61 5.33 -12.95
N LEU A 169 11.85 6.43 -12.77
CA LEU A 169 12.09 7.69 -13.47
C LEU A 169 13.55 8.14 -13.29
N ALA A 170 14.05 8.21 -12.06
CA ALA A 170 15.42 8.61 -11.78
C ALA A 170 16.50 7.66 -12.36
N MET A 171 16.18 6.39 -12.61
CA MET A 171 17.07 5.47 -13.34
C MET A 171 17.04 5.76 -14.84
N VAL A 172 15.85 5.85 -15.45
CA VAL A 172 15.69 6.09 -16.89
C VAL A 172 16.17 7.48 -17.30
N GLU A 173 16.00 8.51 -16.45
CA GLU A 173 16.59 9.85 -16.65
C GLU A 173 18.13 9.78 -16.70
N ALA A 174 18.75 9.00 -15.81
CA ALA A 174 20.21 8.82 -15.80
C ALA A 174 20.71 7.89 -16.91
N ASP A 175 19.88 6.97 -17.41
CA ASP A 175 20.19 6.13 -18.58
C ASP A 175 20.06 6.94 -19.88
N LEU A 176 19.07 7.84 -19.98
CA LEU A 176 18.90 8.81 -21.07
C LEU A 176 20.12 9.73 -21.18
N GLU A 177 20.55 10.35 -20.08
CA GLU A 177 21.75 11.22 -20.05
C GLU A 177 22.97 10.50 -20.64
N ARG A 178 23.17 9.22 -20.31
CA ARG A 178 24.26 8.39 -20.86
C ARG A 178 24.05 7.95 -22.31
N ALA A 179 22.82 7.80 -22.78
CA ALA A 179 22.52 7.54 -24.18
C ALA A 179 22.73 8.79 -25.05
N GLU A 180 22.36 9.97 -24.54
CA GLU A 180 22.63 11.28 -25.17
C GLU A 180 24.14 11.57 -25.22
N GLU A 181 24.89 11.39 -24.12
CA GLU A 181 26.35 11.49 -24.12
C GLU A 181 26.99 10.55 -25.17
N ARG A 182 26.49 9.31 -25.31
CA ARG A 182 26.97 8.35 -26.33
C ARG A 182 26.66 8.82 -27.74
N ALA A 183 25.45 9.35 -27.98
CA ALA A 183 25.06 9.90 -29.28
C ALA A 183 25.90 11.12 -29.67
N GLU A 184 26.10 12.08 -28.75
CA GLU A 184 26.93 13.26 -29.01
C GLU A 184 28.40 12.88 -29.24
N ALA A 185 28.96 11.94 -28.46
CA ALA A 185 30.31 11.44 -28.70
C ALA A 185 30.44 10.78 -30.09
N GLY A 186 29.42 10.03 -30.51
CA GLY A 186 29.35 9.43 -31.83
C GLY A 186 29.29 10.47 -32.96
N GLU A 187 28.43 11.48 -32.85
CA GLU A 187 28.29 12.55 -33.84
C GLU A 187 29.56 13.41 -33.96
N ASN A 188 30.23 13.71 -32.84
CA ASN A 188 31.54 14.36 -32.88
C ASN A 188 32.57 13.51 -33.64
N LYS A 189 32.58 12.18 -33.44
CA LYS A 189 33.52 11.30 -34.15
C LYS A 189 33.19 11.14 -35.64
N ILE A 190 31.92 11.19 -36.03
CA ILE A 190 31.51 11.28 -37.45
C ILE A 190 32.14 12.51 -38.11
N VAL A 191 31.99 13.69 -37.48
CA VAL A 191 32.52 14.95 -38.03
C VAL A 191 34.05 14.94 -38.17
N GLU A 192 34.78 14.32 -37.23
CA GLU A 192 36.22 14.10 -37.38
C GLU A 192 36.55 13.23 -38.61
N LEU A 193 35.86 12.09 -38.77
CA LEU A 193 36.14 11.13 -39.84
C LEU A 193 35.73 11.65 -41.22
N GLU A 194 34.64 12.44 -41.32
CA GLU A 194 34.24 13.12 -42.55
C GLU A 194 35.26 14.20 -42.98
N GLU A 195 35.84 14.94 -42.03
CA GLU A 195 36.91 15.90 -42.30
C GLU A 195 38.23 15.19 -42.68
N GLU A 196 38.59 14.09 -42.02
CA GLU A 196 39.72 13.23 -42.43
C GLU A 196 39.53 12.71 -43.86
N LEU A 197 38.34 12.19 -44.22
CA LEU A 197 38.01 11.77 -45.59
C LEU A 197 38.13 12.92 -46.59
N ARG A 198 37.68 14.12 -46.21
CA ARG A 198 37.78 15.32 -47.05
C ARG A 198 39.24 15.70 -47.30
N VAL A 199 40.11 15.60 -46.29
CA VAL A 199 41.56 15.88 -46.44
C VAL A 199 42.25 14.80 -47.27
N VAL A 200 42.08 13.52 -46.92
CA VAL A 200 42.72 12.40 -47.64
C VAL A 200 42.21 12.32 -49.10
N GLY A 201 40.92 12.54 -49.33
CA GLY A 201 40.33 12.58 -50.68
C GLY A 201 40.75 13.78 -51.53
N ASN A 202 41.23 14.87 -50.92
CA ASN A 202 41.89 15.96 -51.66
C ASN A 202 43.35 15.64 -51.97
N ASN A 203 44.06 14.99 -51.04
CA ASN A 203 45.42 14.51 -51.28
C ASN A 203 45.45 13.44 -52.39
N LEU A 204 44.50 12.50 -52.40
CA LEU A 204 44.35 11.48 -53.45
C LEU A 204 44.24 12.13 -54.84
N LYS A 205 43.33 13.09 -55.01
CA LYS A 205 43.17 13.84 -56.28
C LYS A 205 44.43 14.60 -56.68
N SER A 206 45.21 15.08 -55.71
CA SER A 206 46.49 15.73 -55.99
C SER A 206 47.55 14.74 -56.50
N LEU A 207 47.54 13.49 -56.02
CA LEU A 207 48.41 12.41 -56.49
C LEU A 207 47.95 11.82 -57.83
N GLU A 208 46.65 11.64 -58.05
CA GLU A 208 46.09 11.25 -59.36
C GLU A 208 46.56 12.22 -60.46
N VAL A 209 46.52 13.53 -60.15
CA VAL A 209 46.95 14.62 -61.05
C VAL A 209 48.48 14.78 -61.12
N SER A 210 49.27 14.19 -60.22
CA SER A 210 50.74 14.15 -60.34
C SER A 210 51.21 12.90 -61.09
N GLU A 211 50.57 11.74 -60.89
CA GLU A 211 50.77 10.52 -61.67
C GLU A 211 50.45 10.75 -63.15
N GLU A 212 49.31 11.39 -63.48
CA GLU A 212 48.97 11.72 -64.87
C GLU A 212 50.07 12.55 -65.55
N LYS A 213 50.65 13.53 -64.83
CA LYS A 213 51.78 14.34 -65.32
C LYS A 213 53.10 13.60 -65.35
N ALA A 214 53.29 12.54 -64.56
CA ALA A 214 54.46 11.68 -64.64
C ALA A 214 54.36 10.77 -65.88
N LEU A 215 53.18 10.21 -66.16
CA LEU A 215 52.90 9.42 -67.36
C LEU A 215 53.04 10.27 -68.64
N GLN A 216 52.50 11.49 -68.66
CA GLN A 216 52.68 12.43 -69.78
C GLN A 216 54.16 12.80 -70.03
N ARG A 217 54.99 12.82 -68.97
CA ARG A 217 56.45 13.02 -69.11
C ARG A 217 57.13 11.75 -69.64
N GLU A 218 56.79 10.58 -69.12
CA GLU A 218 57.26 9.27 -69.59
C GLU A 218 57.02 9.09 -71.11
N ASP A 219 55.81 9.35 -71.61
CA ASP A 219 55.50 9.34 -73.05
C ASP A 219 56.43 10.29 -73.86
N SER A 220 56.68 11.49 -73.32
CA SER A 220 57.55 12.48 -73.98
C SER A 220 59.04 12.08 -73.97
N TYR A 221 59.48 11.33 -72.96
CA TYR A 221 60.83 10.78 -72.89
C TYR A 221 60.98 9.54 -73.79
N GLU A 222 59.97 8.66 -73.88
CA GLU A 222 59.91 7.57 -74.85
C GLU A 222 60.03 8.08 -76.30
N GLU A 223 59.31 9.14 -76.66
CA GLU A 223 59.39 9.72 -78.00
C GLU A 223 60.76 10.36 -78.26
N GLN A 224 61.33 11.08 -77.28
CA GLN A 224 62.71 11.59 -77.38
C GLN A 224 63.74 10.46 -77.55
N ILE A 225 63.60 9.35 -76.83
CA ILE A 225 64.46 8.16 -76.95
C ILE A 225 64.32 7.53 -78.34
N ARG A 226 63.10 7.42 -78.89
CA ARG A 226 62.88 6.92 -80.26
C ARG A 226 63.54 7.82 -81.30
N LEU A 227 63.37 9.14 -81.19
CA LEU A 227 63.97 10.13 -82.11
C LEU A 227 65.50 10.16 -82.02
N LEU A 228 66.08 10.12 -80.82
CA LEU A 228 67.53 10.03 -80.62
C LEU A 228 68.09 8.69 -81.12
N THR A 229 67.38 7.58 -80.91
CA THR A 229 67.77 6.26 -81.42
C THR A 229 67.72 6.19 -82.95
N GLN A 230 66.74 6.86 -83.58
CA GLN A 230 66.71 6.99 -85.04
C GLN A 230 67.89 7.81 -85.55
N ARG A 231 68.12 9.01 -85.00
CA ARG A 231 69.27 9.87 -85.37
C ARG A 231 70.61 9.16 -85.14
N LEU A 232 70.74 8.38 -84.07
CA LEU A 232 71.93 7.58 -83.80
C LEU A 232 72.16 6.55 -84.91
N LYS A 233 71.13 5.83 -85.37
CA LYS A 233 71.24 4.89 -86.49
C LYS A 233 71.58 5.58 -87.81
N GLU A 234 71.02 6.77 -88.06
CA GLU A 234 71.33 7.59 -89.24
C GLU A 234 72.79 8.09 -89.20
N ALA A 235 73.29 8.50 -88.03
CA ALA A 235 74.70 8.88 -87.83
C ALA A 235 75.66 7.68 -87.90
N GLU A 236 75.33 6.54 -87.29
CA GLU A 236 76.13 5.31 -87.32
C GLU A 236 76.22 4.75 -88.76
N THR A 237 75.11 4.70 -89.51
CA THR A 237 75.12 4.24 -90.91
C THR A 237 75.84 5.20 -91.85
N ARG A 238 75.72 6.53 -91.63
CA ARG A 238 76.51 7.55 -92.33
C ARG A 238 78.01 7.41 -92.04
N ALA A 239 78.40 7.18 -90.78
CA ALA A 239 79.77 6.92 -90.39
C ALA A 239 80.32 5.65 -91.06
N GLU A 240 79.58 4.55 -91.05
CA GLU A 240 79.96 3.33 -91.75
C GLU A 240 80.12 3.52 -93.26
N PHE A 241 79.22 4.27 -93.91
CA PHE A 241 79.33 4.55 -95.35
C PHE A 241 80.59 5.38 -95.68
N ALA A 242 80.89 6.38 -94.85
CA ALA A 242 82.11 7.17 -94.97
C ALA A 242 83.37 6.32 -94.72
N GLU A 243 83.41 5.47 -93.69
CA GLU A 243 84.54 4.58 -93.39
C GLU A 243 84.76 3.53 -94.50
N ARG A 244 83.69 2.94 -95.04
CA ARG A 244 83.76 2.03 -96.20
C ARG A 244 84.33 2.76 -97.42
N SER A 245 84.01 4.04 -97.59
CA SER A 245 84.54 4.90 -98.67
C SER A 245 86.03 5.24 -98.45
N VAL A 246 86.45 5.54 -97.22
CA VAL A 246 87.88 5.69 -96.83
C VAL A 246 88.66 4.42 -97.21
N GLN A 247 88.17 3.24 -96.84
CA GLN A 247 88.83 1.97 -97.16
C GLN A 247 88.91 1.69 -98.67
N LYS A 248 87.94 2.19 -99.45
CA LYS A 248 87.91 2.04 -100.92
C LYS A 248 88.99 2.90 -101.57
N LEU A 249 89.04 4.19 -101.22
CA LEU A 249 90.06 5.12 -101.70
C LEU A 249 91.48 4.73 -101.23
N GLN A 250 91.64 4.19 -100.02
CA GLN A 250 92.92 3.63 -99.57
C GLN A 250 93.40 2.45 -100.44
N LYS A 251 92.49 1.61 -100.94
CA LYS A 251 92.82 0.50 -101.86
C LYS A 251 93.20 1.03 -103.26
N GLU A 252 92.52 2.06 -103.74
CA GLU A 252 92.82 2.72 -105.02
C GLU A 252 94.15 3.48 -104.97
N MET A 253 94.42 4.24 -103.91
CA MET A 253 95.72 4.85 -103.60
C MET A 253 96.83 3.80 -103.54
N SER A 254 96.60 2.67 -102.85
CA SER A 254 97.55 1.56 -102.76
C SER A 254 97.84 0.93 -104.13
N TRP A 255 96.82 0.79 -104.98
CA TRP A 255 96.96 0.32 -106.37
C TRP A 255 97.78 1.30 -107.22
N PHE A 256 97.50 2.61 -107.13
CA PHE A 256 98.27 3.65 -107.81
C PHE A 256 99.75 3.66 -107.39
N MET A 257 100.04 3.58 -106.09
CA MET A 257 101.41 3.49 -105.56
C MET A 257 102.14 2.24 -106.09
N ARG A 258 101.46 1.08 -106.13
CA ARG A 258 102.01 -0.17 -106.70
C ARG A 258 102.26 -0.06 -108.21
N LYS A 259 101.45 0.72 -108.92
CA LYS A 259 101.55 1.00 -110.37
C LYS A 259 102.65 2.01 -110.72
N LYS A 260 102.93 2.95 -109.82
CA LYS A 260 104.05 3.92 -109.95
C LYS A 260 105.40 3.19 -109.78
N ASN A 261 105.54 2.39 -108.72
CA ASN A 261 106.76 1.60 -108.46
C ASN A 261 107.07 0.57 -109.56
N THR A 262 106.06 -0.14 -110.09
CA THR A 262 106.29 -1.13 -111.17
C THR A 262 106.72 -0.50 -112.50
N LYS A 263 106.23 0.71 -112.84
CA LYS A 263 106.73 1.46 -114.01
C LYS A 263 108.17 1.96 -113.84
N GLN A 264 108.57 2.32 -112.62
CA GLN A 264 109.96 2.69 -112.32
C GLN A 264 110.91 1.49 -112.46
N PHE A 265 110.49 0.31 -111.98
CA PHE A 265 111.25 -0.93 -112.07
C PHE A 265 111.50 -1.37 -113.53
N LEU A 266 110.47 -1.29 -114.38
CA LEU A 266 110.55 -1.70 -115.79
C LEU A 266 111.44 -0.80 -116.66
N LYS A 267 111.69 0.47 -116.30
CA LYS A 267 112.61 1.34 -117.05
C LYS A 267 114.09 1.14 -116.69
N ASN A 268 114.42 0.52 -115.55
CA ASN A 268 115.80 0.19 -115.19
C ASN A 268 116.24 -1.19 -115.72
N TRP A 269 115.33 -2.15 -115.84
CA TRP A 269 115.71 -3.55 -116.13
C TRP A 269 116.13 -3.79 -117.60
N THR A 270 115.61 -3.01 -118.54
CA THR A 270 115.95 -3.11 -119.99
C THR A 270 117.24 -2.39 -120.40
N ARG A 271 117.96 -1.76 -119.46
CA ARG A 271 119.19 -0.99 -119.77
C ARG A 271 120.49 -1.60 -119.23
N LEU A 272 120.44 -2.74 -118.53
CA LEU A 272 121.60 -3.32 -117.83
C LEU A 272 121.67 -4.85 -117.95
N SER A 273 121.79 -5.36 -119.19
CA SER A 273 122.10 -6.76 -119.47
C SER A 273 122.89 -6.87 -120.78
N LYS A 274 124.12 -7.39 -120.70
CA LYS A 274 125.20 -7.37 -121.71
C LYS A 274 125.81 -5.96 -121.92
N ASN A 275 127.13 -5.74 -121.83
CA ASN A 275 128.27 -6.60 -121.47
C ASN A 275 129.39 -5.78 -120.79
N TYR A 276 130.35 -6.49 -120.17
CA TYR A 276 131.66 -6.09 -119.59
C TYR A 276 131.78 -5.97 -118.04
N PRO A 277 132.98 -6.27 -117.45
CA PRO A 277 133.15 -6.58 -116.02
C PRO A 277 134.15 -5.62 -115.29
N ALA A 278 134.72 -6.09 -114.17
CA ALA A 278 135.73 -5.44 -113.28
C ALA A 278 135.12 -4.37 -112.32
N THR A 279 134.93 -4.69 -111.02
CA THR A 279 135.85 -4.42 -109.88
C THR A 279 136.24 -2.93 -109.76
N ASP A 280 135.94 -2.22 -108.68
CA ASP A 280 136.28 -2.54 -107.27
C ASP A 280 135.27 -1.95 -106.24
N LEU A 281 135.59 -2.00 -104.93
CA LEU A 281 134.80 -1.60 -103.74
C LEU A 281 133.57 -2.48 -103.49
N LEU A 282 133.56 -3.49 -102.60
CA LEU A 282 134.41 -3.79 -101.43
C LEU A 282 134.30 -2.78 -100.26
N GLN A 283 134.19 -3.32 -99.05
CA GLN A 283 134.24 -2.65 -97.73
C GLN A 283 133.08 -1.71 -97.30
N LYS A 284 131.98 -2.31 -96.81
CA LYS A 284 131.49 -2.15 -95.41
C LYS A 284 130.38 -3.19 -95.13
N LEU A 285 130.69 -4.23 -94.33
CA LEU A 285 130.26 -4.38 -92.92
C LEU A 285 128.73 -4.33 -92.75
N HIS A 286 128.02 -5.36 -92.26
CA HIS A 286 128.40 -6.60 -91.56
C HIS A 286 129.19 -6.45 -90.25
N ARG A 287 128.86 -5.41 -89.47
CA ARG A 287 128.88 -5.46 -87.99
C ARG A 287 127.97 -4.37 -87.41
N ILE A 288 127.60 -4.53 -86.13
CA ILE A 288 126.62 -3.74 -85.35
C ILE A 288 125.16 -4.16 -85.64
N PHE A 289 124.39 -4.90 -84.83
CA PHE A 289 124.35 -5.27 -83.38
C PHE A 289 123.25 -4.51 -82.60
N VAL A 290 122.15 -5.25 -82.34
CA VAL A 290 121.35 -5.27 -81.08
C VAL A 290 120.23 -4.23 -80.83
N ASN A 291 119.12 -4.79 -80.27
CA ASN A 291 118.02 -4.23 -79.46
C ASN A 291 116.71 -3.65 -80.07
N GLY A 292 115.59 -4.24 -79.62
CA GLY A 292 114.25 -3.63 -79.43
C GLY A 292 113.11 -4.19 -80.31
N LEU A 293 111.92 -4.59 -79.81
CA LEU A 293 111.37 -4.73 -78.44
C LEU A 293 110.13 -5.70 -78.45
N MET A 294 109.70 -6.26 -77.30
CA MET A 294 108.53 -7.17 -77.04
C MET A 294 108.19 -7.18 -75.51
N PRO A 295 107.16 -7.87 -74.91
CA PRO A 295 106.08 -8.79 -75.37
C PRO A 295 104.64 -8.16 -75.20
N ALA A 296 103.48 -8.68 -74.71
CA ALA A 296 102.91 -9.89 -74.03
C ALA A 296 101.36 -10.01 -74.36
N LYS A 297 100.35 -10.65 -73.68
CA LYS A 297 100.10 -11.34 -72.38
C LYS A 297 98.74 -12.15 -72.40
N LEU A 298 98.48 -13.12 -71.49
CA LEU A 298 97.17 -13.81 -71.18
C LEU A 298 96.99 -13.96 -69.61
N PRO A 299 96.04 -14.72 -68.94
CA PRO A 299 94.92 -15.61 -69.35
C PRO A 299 93.59 -15.54 -68.48
N ASN A 300 92.73 -16.59 -68.56
CA ASN A 300 91.50 -16.90 -67.78
C ASN A 300 91.73 -17.66 -66.44
N GLU A 301 90.71 -17.81 -65.56
CA GLU A 301 90.13 -19.14 -65.14
C GLU A 301 88.89 -19.10 -64.19
N LYS A 302 88.33 -20.29 -63.83
CA LYS A 302 87.21 -20.55 -62.89
C LYS A 302 87.60 -21.65 -61.87
N ASN A 303 87.03 -21.66 -60.64
CA ASN A 303 86.26 -22.78 -60.02
C ASN A 303 86.25 -22.87 -58.46
N VAL A 304 85.04 -23.10 -57.91
CA VAL A 304 84.61 -24.08 -56.86
C VAL A 304 85.44 -24.31 -55.57
N SER A 305 84.85 -23.98 -54.41
CA SER A 305 84.67 -24.80 -53.15
C SER A 305 84.10 -23.88 -52.03
N ARG A 306 83.14 -24.18 -51.14
CA ARG A 306 82.45 -25.38 -50.56
C ARG A 306 82.99 -25.85 -49.19
N ALA A 307 82.10 -25.83 -48.19
CA ALA A 307 82.08 -26.52 -46.87
C ALA A 307 82.95 -26.01 -45.69
N LYS A 308 82.25 -25.59 -44.62
CA LYS A 308 82.50 -25.70 -43.16
C LYS A 308 81.43 -24.83 -42.46
N GLU A 309 80.50 -25.27 -41.61
CA GLU A 309 80.33 -26.49 -40.79
C GLU A 309 81.26 -26.58 -39.57
N GLN A 310 80.67 -26.33 -38.39
CA GLN A 310 81.07 -26.60 -36.98
C GLN A 310 80.17 -25.71 -36.06
N LEU A 311 79.73 -26.09 -34.85
CA LEU A 311 79.77 -27.38 -34.13
C LEU A 311 78.64 -27.36 -33.06
N PRO A 312 77.85 -28.44 -32.86
CA PRO A 312 76.82 -28.51 -31.82
C PRO A 312 77.28 -29.24 -30.54
N ASP A 313 76.98 -28.64 -29.38
CA ASP A 313 77.05 -29.24 -28.04
C ASP A 313 75.66 -29.07 -27.38
N LEU A 314 75.23 -29.80 -26.35
CA LEU A 314 75.43 -31.17 -25.89
C LEU A 314 74.51 -31.27 -24.66
N VAL A 315 73.65 -32.29 -24.60
CA VAL A 315 73.21 -32.99 -23.38
C VAL A 315 73.06 -32.13 -22.09
N LEU A 316 71.81 -31.76 -21.77
CA LEU A 316 71.33 -31.87 -20.39
C LEU A 316 70.21 -32.92 -20.29
N THR A 317 70.70 -34.12 -20.02
CA THR A 317 70.03 -35.38 -19.70
C THR A 317 68.72 -35.30 -18.89
N LEU A 318 67.67 -35.93 -19.43
CA LEU A 318 67.04 -37.12 -18.82
C LEU A 318 66.81 -37.14 -17.29
N ARG A 319 66.22 -36.08 -16.71
CA ARG A 319 65.57 -36.07 -15.38
C ARG A 319 64.44 -35.00 -15.39
N HIS A 320 63.14 -35.27 -15.23
CA HIS A 320 62.45 -36.51 -14.86
C HIS A 320 61.12 -36.70 -15.63
N ARG A 321 61.10 -37.64 -16.58
CA ARG A 321 59.97 -38.58 -16.73
C ARG A 321 60.54 -39.97 -16.44
N ARG A 322 59.77 -40.82 -15.75
CA ARG A 322 60.10 -42.23 -15.40
C ARG A 322 61.18 -42.46 -14.31
N ILE A 323 60.98 -41.83 -13.15
CA ILE A 323 61.03 -42.52 -11.85
C ILE A 323 59.81 -41.98 -11.08
N ALA A 324 58.89 -42.75 -10.51
CA ALA A 324 58.44 -44.13 -10.75
C ALA A 324 56.93 -44.09 -10.31
N VAL A 325 55.97 -44.89 -10.80
CA VAL A 325 55.86 -46.36 -10.72
C VAL A 325 56.14 -46.85 -9.31
N GLU A 326 55.09 -47.37 -8.65
CA GLU A 326 55.12 -47.95 -7.29
C GLU A 326 55.32 -46.91 -6.16
N GLU A 327 54.60 -46.97 -5.02
CA GLU A 327 53.57 -47.93 -4.61
C GLU A 327 52.15 -47.33 -4.69
N LYS A 328 51.10 -48.02 -5.19
CA LYS A 328 50.78 -49.46 -5.22
C LYS A 328 50.54 -50.04 -3.82
N ILE A 329 49.33 -49.80 -3.32
CA ILE A 329 48.64 -50.67 -2.34
C ILE A 329 49.25 -50.64 -0.93
N ARG A 330 48.57 -50.00 0.02
CA ARG A 330 47.69 -50.72 0.99
C ARG A 330 46.56 -49.77 1.39
N GLN A 331 45.27 -50.10 1.22
CA GLN A 331 44.52 -51.31 1.60
C GLN A 331 44.22 -51.32 3.10
N ASP A 332 42.93 -51.55 3.41
CA ASP A 332 42.23 -51.37 4.70
C ASP A 332 41.69 -49.95 4.95
N LYS A 333 40.46 -49.76 5.47
CA LYS A 333 39.26 -50.61 5.68
C LYS A 333 38.07 -49.62 5.61
N ARG A 334 37.02 -49.77 4.79
CA ARG A 334 36.00 -50.84 4.68
C ARG A 334 35.28 -51.13 6.00
N ASN A 335 33.94 -51.09 5.95
CA ASN A 335 32.97 -51.42 7.01
C ASN A 335 32.83 -50.33 8.10
N ASN A 336 31.68 -50.12 8.74
CA ASN A 336 30.34 -50.73 8.58
C ASN A 336 29.35 -49.64 8.15
N ASN A 337 28.47 -49.90 7.19
CA ASN A 337 27.14 -50.50 7.36
C ASN A 337 26.27 -49.72 8.35
N ASP A 338 25.19 -49.05 7.94
CA ASP A 338 23.98 -49.55 7.25
C ASP A 338 23.00 -50.31 8.16
N LEU A 339 21.72 -50.10 7.82
CA LEU A 339 20.56 -50.95 8.12
C LEU A 339 20.13 -51.01 9.62
N LYS A 340 18.83 -50.89 9.95
CA LYS A 340 17.63 -50.60 9.13
C LYS A 340 16.46 -50.21 10.05
N GLU A 341 15.30 -49.91 9.45
CA GLU A 341 13.93 -50.18 9.96
C GLU A 341 13.66 -49.99 11.48
N TYR A 342 12.61 -49.25 11.87
CA TYR A 342 11.27 -49.74 11.56
C TYR A 342 10.20 -48.63 11.60
N GLU A 343 9.36 -48.57 10.57
CA GLU A 343 8.19 -47.69 10.52
C GLU A 343 7.10 -48.19 11.49
N ARG A 344 6.65 -47.36 12.44
CA ARG A 344 5.38 -47.50 13.19
C ARG A 344 5.00 -46.13 13.77
N ASN A 345 4.42 -45.19 13.01
CA ASN A 345 3.11 -45.19 12.34
C ASN A 345 1.92 -44.95 13.31
N LYS A 346 1.13 -43.90 13.02
CA LYS A 346 -0.24 -43.58 13.49
C LYS A 346 -0.54 -43.31 14.98
N GLN A 347 -0.90 -42.05 15.22
CA GLN A 347 -2.26 -41.56 15.58
C GLN A 347 -3.08 -42.17 16.74
N LYS A 348 -3.78 -41.24 17.43
CA LYS A 348 -5.15 -41.30 18.04
C LYS A 348 -5.35 -41.80 19.50
N SER A 349 -5.80 -40.84 20.32
CA SER A 349 -7.10 -40.84 21.06
C SER A 349 -7.25 -41.24 22.55
N TYR A 350 -7.87 -40.30 23.29
CA TYR A 350 -8.94 -40.45 24.31
C TYR A 350 -8.72 -40.98 25.77
N LYS A 351 -8.73 -40.03 26.72
CA LYS A 351 -9.71 -39.81 27.85
C LYS A 351 -9.79 -40.71 29.14
N ASN A 352 -10.20 -40.04 30.24
CA ASN A 352 -10.93 -40.48 31.48
C ASN A 352 -10.15 -41.19 32.65
N ALA A 353 -10.54 -41.18 33.96
CA ALA A 353 -11.48 -40.37 34.83
C ALA A 353 -11.44 -40.77 36.36
N ASN A 354 -12.27 -40.13 37.27
CA ASN A 354 -12.86 -40.54 38.62
C ASN A 354 -12.52 -39.74 39.94
N VAL A 355 -13.39 -39.50 41.00
CA VAL A 355 -14.91 -39.44 41.21
C VAL A 355 -15.47 -38.97 42.64
N GLN A 356 -16.78 -38.53 42.82
CA GLN A 356 -17.47 -37.99 44.09
C GLN A 356 -19.09 -37.96 44.15
N ASN A 357 -19.84 -37.53 45.24
CA ASN A 357 -21.37 -37.58 45.45
C ASN A 357 -22.11 -36.71 46.62
N GLU A 358 -23.50 -36.68 46.72
CA GLU A 358 -24.54 -36.35 47.83
C GLU A 358 -25.13 -34.89 48.14
N ASN A 359 -26.18 -34.51 48.97
CA ASN A 359 -27.15 -35.03 50.04
C ASN A 359 -28.58 -34.24 50.21
N VAL A 360 -29.38 -34.22 51.35
CA VAL A 360 -30.90 -33.89 51.48
C VAL A 360 -31.58 -33.19 52.77
N PRO A 361 -32.91 -32.74 52.84
CA PRO A 361 -33.60 -31.84 53.88
C PRO A 361 -35.07 -32.13 54.51
N PHE A 362 -35.74 -31.20 55.31
CA PHE A 362 -37.04 -31.33 56.15
C PHE A 362 -37.77 -29.93 56.49
N GLN A 363 -38.95 -29.55 57.15
CA GLN A 363 -40.24 -30.05 57.82
C GLN A 363 -41.36 -28.89 58.10
N SER A 364 -42.58 -29.06 58.75
CA SER A 364 -43.62 -27.97 59.14
C SER A 364 -44.94 -28.30 60.01
N THR A 365 -45.73 -27.33 60.63
CA THR A 365 -46.89 -27.50 61.66
C THR A 365 -48.23 -26.59 61.59
N ARG A 366 -49.26 -26.65 62.54
CA ARG A 366 -50.69 -26.01 62.52
C ARG A 366 -51.46 -25.69 63.90
N SER A 367 -52.73 -25.14 63.98
CA SER A 367 -53.50 -24.61 65.22
C SER A 367 -55.11 -24.61 65.32
N ARG A 368 -55.82 -23.91 66.30
CA ARG A 368 -57.31 -23.97 66.74
C ARG A 368 -58.03 -22.68 67.37
N ARG A 369 -59.32 -22.74 67.88
CA ARG A 369 -60.33 -21.73 68.48
C ARG A 369 -61.58 -22.45 69.18
N SER A 370 -62.72 -22.01 69.81
CA SER A 370 -63.46 -20.87 70.56
C SER A 370 -64.91 -21.39 71.03
N ARG A 371 -66.00 -20.83 71.69
CA ARG A 371 -66.62 -19.57 72.33
C ARG A 371 -67.94 -19.90 73.18
N PHE A 372 -68.58 -19.02 74.03
CA PHE A 372 -69.86 -19.27 74.85
C PHE A 372 -70.74 -18.01 75.31
N THR A 373 -72.04 -18.14 75.77
CA THR A 373 -73.09 -17.14 76.34
C THR A 373 -74.42 -17.86 76.80
N ASN A 374 -75.57 -17.39 77.42
CA ASN A 374 -76.22 -16.30 78.28
C ASN A 374 -77.76 -16.73 78.53
N SER A 375 -78.84 -16.22 79.22
CA SER A 375 -79.41 -15.13 80.12
C SER A 375 -80.78 -15.64 80.77
N CYS A 376 -81.85 -15.04 81.41
CA CYS A 376 -82.45 -13.75 81.98
C CYS A 376 -83.73 -14.14 82.90
N LEU A 377 -84.78 -13.45 83.44
CA LEU A 377 -85.42 -12.08 83.69
C LEU A 377 -86.59 -12.19 84.81
N ILE A 378 -87.34 -11.13 85.26
CA ILE A 378 -88.45 -11.17 86.30
C ILE A 378 -89.58 -10.03 86.24
N SER A 379 -90.54 -9.89 87.21
CA SER A 379 -91.84 -9.07 87.16
C SER A 379 -92.43 -8.44 88.50
N SER A 380 -93.69 -7.86 88.55
CA SER A 380 -94.29 -7.03 89.67
C SER A 380 -95.87 -7.09 89.95
N ASN A 381 -96.51 -6.15 90.70
CA ASN A 381 -97.71 -6.29 91.63
C ASN A 381 -99.21 -5.95 91.20
N VAL A 382 -100.13 -5.29 91.99
CA VAL A 382 -101.65 -5.54 91.95
C VAL A 382 -102.82 -4.45 91.86
N PHE A 383 -102.76 -3.13 92.14
CA PHE A 383 -103.93 -2.34 92.57
C PHE A 383 -104.60 -1.72 91.36
N MET A 384 -105.64 -2.32 90.76
CA MET A 384 -105.89 -2.22 89.30
C MET A 384 -105.80 -0.86 88.58
N ARG A 385 -106.23 0.28 89.13
CA ARG A 385 -105.95 1.59 88.49
C ARG A 385 -104.51 2.05 88.69
N PHE A 386 -103.94 1.86 89.88
CA PHE A 386 -102.50 2.01 90.09
C PHE A 386 -101.70 0.95 89.32
N ARG A 387 -102.20 -0.26 89.13
CA ARG A 387 -101.65 -1.33 88.28
C ARG A 387 -101.73 -0.97 86.80
N LEU A 388 -102.80 -0.30 86.35
CA LEU A 388 -102.91 0.20 84.98
C LEU A 388 -101.91 1.34 84.78
N ILE A 389 -101.90 2.35 85.64
CA ILE A 389 -100.92 3.45 85.58
C ILE A 389 -99.48 2.93 85.76
N GLN A 390 -99.23 1.97 86.66
CA GLN A 390 -97.92 1.36 86.90
C GLN A 390 -97.53 0.41 85.76
N ASN A 391 -98.47 -0.29 85.10
CA ASN A 391 -98.19 -1.06 83.89
C ASN A 391 -98.06 -0.16 82.66
N GLU A 392 -98.75 0.98 82.59
CA GLU A 392 -98.61 1.96 81.51
C GLU A 392 -97.29 2.69 81.64
N VAL A 393 -96.95 3.20 82.83
CA VAL A 393 -95.60 3.68 83.17
C VAL A 393 -94.58 2.58 82.92
N TYR A 394 -94.72 1.36 83.47
CA TYR A 394 -93.76 0.27 83.23
C TYR A 394 -93.67 -0.13 81.76
N ASN A 395 -94.75 -0.12 80.97
CA ASN A 395 -94.72 -0.43 79.55
C ASN A 395 -94.04 0.69 78.77
N ILE A 396 -94.41 1.95 79.00
CA ILE A 396 -93.75 3.13 78.43
C ILE A 396 -92.26 3.09 78.75
N TYR A 397 -91.92 2.84 80.02
CA TYR A 397 -90.55 2.73 80.50
C TYR A 397 -89.79 1.55 79.87
N HIS A 398 -90.44 0.38 79.75
CA HIS A 398 -89.84 -0.81 79.17
C HIS A 398 -89.70 -0.70 77.65
N ILE A 399 -90.61 0.04 76.98
CA ILE A 399 -90.51 0.42 75.57
C ILE A 399 -89.34 1.36 75.37
N PHE A 400 -89.23 2.46 76.11
CA PHE A 400 -88.10 3.39 76.04
C PHE A 400 -86.76 2.68 76.35
N TYR A 401 -86.69 1.90 77.42
CA TYR A 401 -85.51 1.12 77.77
C TYR A 401 -85.13 0.11 76.67
N LYS A 402 -86.10 -0.58 76.06
CA LYS A 402 -85.82 -1.47 74.91
C LYS A 402 -85.47 -0.74 73.62
N GLN A 403 -85.96 0.48 73.43
CA GLN A 403 -85.55 1.36 72.33
C GLN A 403 -84.09 1.79 72.54
N ALA A 404 -83.71 2.19 73.76
CA ALA A 404 -82.33 2.50 74.10
C ALA A 404 -81.39 1.27 73.97
N GLU A 405 -81.77 0.09 74.48
CA GLU A 405 -81.01 -1.16 74.26
C GLU A 405 -80.84 -1.49 72.76
N ALA A 406 -81.90 -1.29 71.95
CA ALA A 406 -81.85 -1.51 70.51
C ALA A 406 -81.00 -0.46 69.78
N GLU A 407 -81.01 0.80 70.23
CA GLU A 407 -80.18 1.88 69.72
C GLU A 407 -78.71 1.66 70.06
N VAL A 408 -78.37 1.35 71.32
CA VAL A 408 -77.02 0.90 71.74
C VAL A 408 -76.54 -0.26 70.88
N ALA A 409 -77.39 -1.26 70.61
CA ALA A 409 -77.05 -2.39 69.75
C ALA A 409 -76.89 -2.01 68.26
N ALA A 410 -77.57 -0.96 67.77
CA ALA A 410 -77.43 -0.45 66.41
C ALA A 410 -76.17 0.42 66.25
N LEU A 411 -75.90 1.31 67.20
CA LEU A 411 -74.70 2.17 67.23
C LEU A 411 -73.42 1.32 67.34
N ASN A 412 -73.41 0.29 68.18
CA ASN A 412 -72.29 -0.66 68.25
C ASN A 412 -72.05 -1.41 66.92
N ARG A 413 -73.09 -1.70 66.12
CA ARG A 413 -72.93 -2.25 64.77
C ARG A 413 -72.38 -1.24 63.77
N ARG A 414 -72.81 0.03 63.83
CA ARG A 414 -72.25 1.12 63.01
C ARG A 414 -70.76 1.32 63.31
N ILE A 415 -70.36 1.29 64.59
CA ILE A 415 -68.96 1.32 65.03
C ILE A 415 -68.16 0.17 64.41
N GLN A 416 -68.66 -1.07 64.48
CA GLN A 416 -67.97 -2.22 63.88
C GLN A 416 -67.78 -2.09 62.37
N LEU A 417 -68.78 -1.57 61.64
CA LEU A 417 -68.68 -1.34 60.19
C LEU A 417 -67.67 -0.23 59.87
N LEU A 418 -67.68 0.88 60.60
CA LEU A 418 -66.70 1.96 60.45
C LEU A 418 -65.26 1.48 60.75
N GLU A 419 -65.08 0.64 61.77
CA GLU A 419 -63.77 0.05 62.10
C GLU A 419 -63.30 -0.95 61.03
N GLU A 420 -64.21 -1.72 60.43
CA GLU A 420 -63.92 -2.58 59.27
C GLU A 420 -63.57 -1.78 58.00
N ASP A 421 -64.25 -0.66 57.72
CA ASP A 421 -63.99 0.14 56.53
C ASP A 421 -62.78 1.06 56.68
N LEU A 422 -62.51 1.59 57.89
CA LEU A 422 -61.25 2.28 58.21
C LEU A 422 -60.04 1.37 58.03
N THR A 423 -60.07 0.16 58.58
CA THR A 423 -58.95 -0.79 58.41
C THR A 423 -58.75 -1.19 56.94
N ARG A 424 -59.83 -1.33 56.14
CA ARG A 424 -59.73 -1.51 54.68
C ARG A 424 -59.12 -0.30 53.97
N ALA A 425 -59.43 0.92 54.40
CA ALA A 425 -58.85 2.15 53.84
C ALA A 425 -57.35 2.26 54.17
N GLU A 426 -56.95 1.93 55.40
CA GLU A 426 -55.54 1.89 55.82
C GLU A 426 -54.74 0.81 55.07
N GLU A 427 -55.27 -0.40 54.88
CA GLU A 427 -54.63 -1.44 54.07
C GLU A 427 -54.44 -1.01 52.61
N ARG A 428 -55.45 -0.36 52.00
CA ARG A 428 -55.35 0.21 50.65
C ARG A 428 -54.32 1.33 50.57
N LEU A 429 -54.29 2.23 51.56
CA LEU A 429 -53.33 3.33 51.64
C LEU A 429 -51.90 2.79 51.71
N LYS A 430 -51.66 1.79 52.56
CA LYS A 430 -50.36 1.11 52.69
C LYS A 430 -49.89 0.54 51.34
N ILE A 431 -50.75 -0.23 50.66
CA ILE A 431 -50.45 -0.81 49.34
C ILE A 431 -50.20 0.28 48.28
N ALA A 432 -50.95 1.39 48.31
CA ALA A 432 -50.72 2.52 47.41
C ALA A 432 -49.37 3.20 47.67
N THR A 433 -48.98 3.40 48.94
CA THR A 433 -47.68 3.98 49.30
C THR A 433 -46.49 3.06 48.99
N GLU A 434 -46.65 1.74 49.15
CA GLU A 434 -45.61 0.76 48.78
C GLU A 434 -45.36 0.79 47.27
N LYS A 435 -46.42 0.78 46.46
CA LYS A 435 -46.33 0.92 44.99
C LYS A 435 -45.78 2.26 44.53
N LEU A 436 -46.10 3.36 45.24
CA LEU A 436 -45.56 4.70 44.96
C LEU A 436 -44.03 4.69 45.12
N GLU A 437 -43.52 4.06 46.17
CA GLU A 437 -42.09 3.95 46.43
C GLU A 437 -41.38 3.05 45.40
N GLU A 438 -42.02 1.96 44.96
CA GLU A 438 -41.53 1.11 43.86
C GLU A 438 -41.49 1.87 42.52
N ALA A 439 -42.57 2.56 42.13
CA ALA A 439 -42.64 3.34 40.89
C ALA A 439 -41.61 4.48 40.88
N SER A 440 -41.46 5.20 42.00
CA SER A 440 -40.46 6.25 42.15
C SER A 440 -39.03 5.73 41.98
N LYS A 441 -38.71 4.54 42.53
CA LYS A 441 -37.38 3.92 42.35
C LYS A 441 -37.13 3.50 40.90
N ALA A 442 -38.13 2.92 40.23
CA ALA A 442 -38.04 2.53 38.83
C ALA A 442 -37.85 3.75 37.88
N ALA A 443 -38.48 4.89 38.20
CA ALA A 443 -38.25 6.16 37.53
C ALA A 443 -36.82 6.68 37.77
N ASP A 444 -36.38 6.76 39.02
CA ASP A 444 -35.02 7.17 39.44
C ASP A 444 -33.92 6.36 38.73
N GLU A 445 -34.06 5.03 38.71
CA GLU A 445 -33.10 4.13 38.06
C GLU A 445 -33.13 4.30 36.53
N SER A 446 -34.31 4.44 35.93
CA SER A 446 -34.44 4.71 34.50
C SER A 446 -33.83 6.05 34.11
N GLU A 447 -33.99 7.11 34.91
CA GLU A 447 -33.40 8.43 34.64
C GLU A 447 -31.87 8.43 34.79
N ARG A 448 -31.33 7.69 35.77
CA ARG A 448 -29.87 7.49 35.91
C ARG A 448 -29.27 6.79 34.70
N VAL A 449 -29.91 5.73 34.20
CA VAL A 449 -29.48 5.03 32.97
C VAL A 449 -29.65 5.94 31.75
N ARG A 450 -30.74 6.72 31.67
CA ARG A 450 -30.97 7.69 30.58
C ARG A 450 -29.85 8.72 30.51
N LYS A 451 -29.45 9.31 31.65
CA LYS A 451 -28.34 10.27 31.75
C LYS A 451 -26.98 9.65 31.40
N ALA A 452 -26.76 8.38 31.76
CA ALA A 452 -25.56 7.66 31.35
C ALA A 452 -25.52 7.42 29.83
N LEU A 453 -26.66 7.12 29.20
CA LEU A 453 -26.79 6.98 27.74
C LEU A 453 -26.69 8.34 27.02
N GLU A 454 -27.22 9.42 27.59
CA GLU A 454 -27.09 10.79 27.07
C GLU A 454 -25.61 11.22 27.02
N ASN A 455 -24.88 11.10 28.14
CA ASN A 455 -23.44 11.37 28.19
C ASN A 455 -22.64 10.47 27.23
N ARG A 456 -23.06 9.21 27.05
CA ARG A 456 -22.42 8.28 26.12
C ARG A 456 -22.63 8.68 24.67
N PHE A 457 -23.87 9.05 24.31
CA PHE A 457 -24.23 9.52 22.98
C PHE A 457 -23.43 10.77 22.58
N GLU A 458 -23.26 11.74 23.48
CA GLU A 458 -22.43 12.93 23.22
C GLU A 458 -20.97 12.54 22.87
N ILE A 459 -20.37 11.61 23.63
CA ILE A 459 -19.01 11.11 23.37
C ILE A 459 -18.94 10.29 22.06
N GLU A 460 -19.99 9.56 21.70
CA GLU A 460 -20.03 8.73 20.49
C GLU A 460 -20.29 9.55 19.22
N ASP A 461 -21.03 10.66 19.27
CA ASP A 461 -21.17 11.61 18.16
C ASP A 461 -19.90 12.48 17.99
N ASP A 462 -19.25 12.91 19.08
CA ASP A 462 -17.91 13.53 19.05
C ASP A 462 -16.87 12.57 18.41
N ARG A 463 -16.95 11.26 18.70
CA ARG A 463 -16.10 10.25 18.06
C ARG A 463 -16.46 10.06 16.59
N CYS A 464 -17.74 10.05 16.22
CA CYS A 464 -18.17 9.99 14.82
C CYS A 464 -17.63 11.17 14.00
N THR A 465 -17.82 12.40 14.48
CA THR A 465 -17.35 13.61 13.76
C THR A 465 -15.83 13.64 13.62
N GLN A 466 -15.07 13.23 14.64
CA GLN A 466 -13.61 13.08 14.56
C GLN A 466 -13.18 11.99 13.56
N LEU A 467 -13.90 10.87 13.48
CA LEU A 467 -13.61 9.79 12.53
C LEU A 467 -13.94 10.22 11.10
N GLU A 468 -15.09 10.83 10.85
CA GLU A 468 -15.44 11.39 9.54
C GLU A 468 -14.40 12.42 9.05
N LEU A 469 -13.92 13.28 9.95
CA LEU A 469 -12.89 14.27 9.62
C LEU A 469 -11.55 13.60 9.26
N LYS A 470 -11.15 12.55 9.98
CA LYS A 470 -9.96 11.72 9.65
C LYS A 470 -10.11 10.98 8.32
N VAL A 471 -11.29 10.42 8.03
CA VAL A 471 -11.58 9.77 6.74
C VAL A 471 -11.45 10.79 5.60
N ARG A 472 -12.10 11.96 5.71
CA ARG A 472 -11.99 13.04 4.71
C ARG A 472 -10.54 13.50 4.50
N GLN A 473 -9.76 13.65 5.57
CA GLN A 473 -8.34 13.98 5.48
C GLN A 473 -7.54 12.89 4.76
N MET A 474 -7.76 11.62 5.10
CA MET A 474 -7.06 10.49 4.47
C MET A 474 -7.40 10.36 2.98
N SER A 475 -8.67 10.52 2.60
CA SER A 475 -9.09 10.55 1.19
C SER A 475 -8.49 11.72 0.40
N SER A 476 -8.32 12.89 1.03
CA SER A 476 -7.64 14.04 0.40
C SER A 476 -6.16 13.76 0.17
N LEU A 477 -5.47 13.14 1.13
CA LEU A 477 -4.06 12.75 1.01
C LEU A 477 -3.89 11.67 -0.07
N LEU A 478 -4.75 10.65 -0.08
CA LEU A 478 -4.79 9.63 -1.14
C LEU A 478 -4.90 10.29 -2.52
N GLN A 479 -5.91 11.15 -2.72
CA GLN A 479 -6.10 11.82 -4.01
C GLN A 479 -4.90 12.71 -4.41
N GLU A 480 -4.24 13.36 -3.45
CA GLU A 480 -2.99 14.07 -3.70
C GLU A 480 -1.84 13.14 -4.13
N THR A 481 -1.70 11.96 -3.51
CA THR A 481 -0.67 10.97 -3.88
C THR A 481 -0.95 10.32 -5.24
N GLU A 482 -2.21 10.04 -5.57
CA GLU A 482 -2.63 9.51 -6.87
C GLU A 482 -2.35 10.52 -8.01
N ASN A 483 -2.66 11.81 -7.80
CA ASN A 483 -2.31 12.86 -8.76
C ASN A 483 -0.79 12.95 -9.00
N LYS A 484 0.02 12.90 -7.93
CA LYS A 484 1.49 12.92 -8.01
C LYS A 484 2.03 11.66 -8.70
N PHE A 485 1.42 10.50 -8.46
CA PHE A 485 1.72 9.24 -9.15
C PHE A 485 1.43 9.34 -10.65
N GLU A 486 0.27 9.89 -11.06
CA GLU A 486 -0.04 10.09 -12.48
C GLU A 486 0.95 11.06 -13.15
N GLU A 487 1.34 12.16 -12.50
CA GLU A 487 2.34 13.08 -13.05
C GLU A 487 3.71 12.42 -13.26
N VAL A 488 4.19 11.63 -12.29
CA VAL A 488 5.48 10.94 -12.38
C VAL A 488 5.43 9.77 -13.37
N ALA A 489 4.31 9.04 -13.46
CA ALA A 489 4.12 7.98 -14.45
C ALA A 489 4.06 8.52 -15.89
N ARG A 490 3.44 9.68 -16.11
CA ARG A 490 3.46 10.36 -17.42
C ARG A 490 4.86 10.85 -17.80
N LYS A 491 5.64 11.35 -16.83
CA LYS A 491 7.06 11.70 -17.05
C LYS A 491 7.88 10.48 -17.41
N LEU A 492 7.75 9.37 -16.67
CA LEU A 492 8.46 8.12 -16.96
C LEU A 492 8.21 7.67 -18.41
N ALA A 493 6.95 7.63 -18.85
CA ALA A 493 6.61 7.24 -20.21
C ALA A 493 7.13 8.21 -21.31
N MET A 494 7.41 9.48 -20.97
CA MET A 494 8.09 10.41 -21.87
C MET A 494 9.60 10.13 -21.92
N VAL A 495 10.26 10.02 -20.76
CA VAL A 495 11.71 9.78 -20.66
C VAL A 495 12.10 8.40 -21.21
N GLU A 496 11.27 7.37 -21.01
CA GLU A 496 11.44 6.04 -21.65
C GLU A 496 11.42 6.16 -23.18
N ALA A 497 10.51 6.96 -23.73
CA ALA A 497 10.41 7.19 -25.18
C ALA A 497 11.47 8.16 -25.71
N ASP A 498 12.03 9.04 -24.88
CA ASP A 498 13.19 9.88 -25.22
C ASP A 498 14.48 9.04 -25.22
N LEU A 499 14.64 8.12 -24.25
CA LEU A 499 15.75 7.16 -24.17
C LEU A 499 15.80 6.25 -25.40
N GLU A 500 14.68 5.65 -25.80
CA GLU A 500 14.60 4.81 -27.01
C GLU A 500 15.11 5.57 -28.25
N ARG A 501 14.75 6.85 -28.40
CA ARG A 501 15.22 7.72 -29.49
C ARG A 501 16.69 8.14 -29.37
N ALA A 502 17.21 8.29 -28.15
CA ALA A 502 18.63 8.55 -27.91
C ALA A 502 19.49 7.31 -28.22
N GLU A 503 19.02 6.11 -27.86
CA GLU A 503 19.66 4.84 -28.19
C GLU A 503 19.64 4.56 -29.69
N GLU A 504 18.51 4.72 -30.38
CA GLU A 504 18.43 4.65 -31.85
C GLU A 504 19.43 5.60 -32.54
N ARG A 505 19.53 6.83 -32.04
CA ARG A 505 20.45 7.85 -32.58
C ARG A 505 21.92 7.50 -32.34
N ALA A 506 22.25 6.98 -31.15
CA ALA A 506 23.58 6.50 -30.84
C ALA A 506 23.99 5.30 -31.70
N GLU A 507 23.11 4.32 -31.89
CA GLU A 507 23.37 3.17 -32.78
C GLU A 507 23.50 3.60 -34.25
N ALA A 508 22.66 4.53 -34.73
CA ALA A 508 22.82 5.10 -36.07
C ALA A 508 24.17 5.81 -36.23
N GLY A 509 24.63 6.51 -35.19
CA GLY A 509 25.94 7.15 -35.15
C GLY A 509 27.10 6.14 -35.21
N GLU A 510 27.07 5.10 -34.36
CA GLU A 510 28.07 4.03 -34.33
C GLU A 510 28.17 3.28 -35.66
N ASN A 511 27.04 3.00 -36.32
CA ASN A 511 27.04 2.41 -37.67
C ASN A 511 27.71 3.34 -38.70
N LYS A 512 27.42 4.66 -38.65
CA LYS A 512 28.01 5.64 -39.57
C LYS A 512 29.51 5.83 -39.35
N ILE A 513 30.00 5.73 -38.11
CA ILE A 513 31.44 5.68 -37.79
C ILE A 513 32.11 4.50 -38.52
N VAL A 514 31.56 3.29 -38.41
CA VAL A 514 32.12 2.08 -39.03
C VAL A 514 32.16 2.19 -40.56
N GLU A 515 31.16 2.82 -41.19
CA GLU A 515 31.20 3.13 -42.63
C GLU A 515 32.37 4.07 -42.98
N LEU A 516 32.54 5.17 -42.24
CA LEU A 516 33.57 6.19 -42.52
C LEU A 516 34.99 5.67 -42.25
N GLU A 517 35.18 4.83 -41.22
CA GLU A 517 36.46 4.16 -40.96
C GLU A 517 36.83 3.18 -42.08
N GLU A 518 35.87 2.44 -42.64
CA GLU A 518 36.09 1.55 -43.79
C GLU A 518 36.35 2.35 -45.08
N GLU A 519 35.64 3.46 -45.31
CA GLU A 519 35.95 4.39 -46.40
C GLU A 519 37.38 4.96 -46.28
N LEU A 520 37.80 5.41 -45.08
CA LEU A 520 39.18 5.86 -44.82
C LEU A 520 40.19 4.75 -45.08
N ARG A 521 39.88 3.51 -44.68
CA ARG A 521 40.74 2.35 -44.92
C ARG A 521 40.89 2.08 -46.42
N VAL A 522 39.83 2.19 -47.21
CA VAL A 522 39.88 2.01 -48.68
C VAL A 522 40.64 3.17 -49.35
N VAL A 523 40.27 4.42 -49.06
CA VAL A 523 40.92 5.61 -49.65
C VAL A 523 42.40 5.67 -49.26
N GLY A 524 42.75 5.36 -48.01
CA GLY A 524 44.14 5.30 -47.54
C GLY A 524 44.98 4.16 -48.12
N ASN A 525 44.36 3.08 -48.59
CA ASN A 525 45.04 2.03 -49.36
C ASN A 525 45.25 2.45 -50.82
N ASN A 526 44.29 3.17 -51.41
CA ASN A 526 44.43 3.76 -52.74
C ASN A 526 45.53 4.82 -52.74
N LEU A 527 45.57 5.71 -51.74
CA LEU A 527 46.61 6.73 -51.57
C LEU A 527 48.01 6.11 -51.57
N LYS A 528 48.25 5.12 -50.70
CA LYS A 528 49.53 4.39 -50.65
C LYS A 528 49.89 3.68 -51.96
N SER A 529 48.88 3.25 -52.72
CA SER A 529 49.10 2.62 -54.02
C SER A 529 49.55 3.64 -55.07
N LEU A 530 49.03 4.87 -55.01
CA LEU A 530 49.45 6.00 -55.85
C LEU A 530 50.80 6.59 -55.42
N GLU A 531 51.09 6.72 -54.12
CA GLU A 531 52.41 7.12 -53.61
C GLU A 531 53.50 6.16 -54.15
N VAL A 532 53.21 4.86 -54.16
CA VAL A 532 54.10 3.80 -54.65
C VAL A 532 54.13 3.68 -56.19
N SER A 533 53.16 4.23 -56.92
CA SER A 533 53.22 4.32 -58.40
C SER A 533 53.90 5.60 -58.87
N GLU A 534 53.71 6.72 -58.17
CA GLU A 534 54.46 7.98 -58.37
C GLU A 534 55.95 7.77 -58.12
N GLU A 535 56.35 7.11 -57.01
CA GLU A 535 57.77 6.78 -56.76
C GLU A 535 58.38 5.97 -57.92
N LYS A 536 57.63 5.00 -58.47
CA LYS A 536 58.05 4.20 -59.63
C LYS A 536 58.00 4.97 -60.95
N ALA A 537 57.18 6.02 -61.06
CA ALA A 537 57.18 6.90 -62.23
C ALA A 537 58.42 7.82 -62.19
N LEU A 538 58.77 8.37 -61.02
CA LEU A 538 59.99 9.15 -60.81
C LEU A 538 61.26 8.31 -61.04
N GLN A 539 61.32 7.07 -60.51
CA GLN A 539 62.43 6.15 -60.78
C GLN A 539 62.55 5.77 -62.28
N ARG A 540 61.44 5.75 -63.02
CA ARG A 540 61.45 5.55 -64.48
C ARG A 540 61.93 6.81 -65.19
N GLU A 541 61.45 7.99 -64.82
CA GLU A 541 61.90 9.29 -65.30
C GLU A 541 63.43 9.45 -65.19
N ASP A 542 64.01 9.21 -64.01
CA ASP A 542 65.48 9.18 -63.80
C ASP A 542 66.18 8.23 -64.80
N SER A 543 65.62 7.04 -65.01
CA SER A 543 66.20 6.04 -65.92
C SER A 543 66.11 6.46 -67.39
N TYR A 544 65.02 7.14 -67.78
CA TYR A 544 64.82 7.67 -69.12
C TYR A 544 65.71 8.88 -69.39
N GLU A 545 65.89 9.79 -68.42
CA GLU A 545 66.84 10.91 -68.55
C GLU A 545 68.27 10.40 -68.73
N GLU A 546 68.70 9.40 -67.96
CA GLU A 546 70.02 8.79 -68.12
C GLU A 546 70.15 8.02 -69.45
N HIS A 547 69.09 7.36 -69.95
CA HIS A 547 69.07 6.77 -71.29
C HIS A 547 69.15 7.83 -72.40
N ILE A 548 68.45 8.95 -72.28
CA ILE A 548 68.53 10.11 -73.19
C ILE A 548 69.94 10.70 -73.18
N ARG A 549 70.56 10.82 -72.00
CA ARG A 549 71.93 11.30 -71.82
C ARG A 549 72.94 10.38 -72.51
N GLN A 550 72.85 9.07 -72.30
CA GLN A 550 73.73 8.07 -72.93
C GLN A 550 73.54 7.99 -74.45
N LEU A 551 72.29 8.02 -74.94
CA LEU A 551 71.99 8.07 -76.38
C LEU A 551 72.49 9.37 -77.02
N SER A 552 72.34 10.51 -76.35
CA SER A 552 72.84 11.81 -76.83
C SER A 552 74.37 11.85 -76.88
N GLN A 553 75.05 11.26 -75.90
CA GLN A 553 76.51 11.10 -75.95
C GLN A 553 76.92 10.20 -77.12
N ARG A 554 76.30 9.02 -77.27
CA ARG A 554 76.59 8.10 -78.38
C ARG A 554 76.30 8.71 -79.75
N LEU A 555 75.24 9.49 -79.88
CA LEU A 555 74.91 10.23 -81.11
C LEU A 555 76.05 11.19 -81.46
N LYS A 556 76.51 11.99 -80.48
CA LYS A 556 77.63 12.92 -80.66
C LYS A 556 78.95 12.23 -81.00
N GLU A 557 79.21 11.05 -80.44
CA GLU A 557 80.35 10.21 -80.78
C GLU A 557 80.24 9.64 -82.21
N ALA A 558 79.04 9.19 -82.62
CA ALA A 558 78.77 8.72 -83.98
C ALA A 558 78.87 9.83 -85.03
N GLU A 559 78.34 11.03 -84.74
CA GLU A 559 78.40 12.22 -85.59
C GLU A 559 79.84 12.72 -85.77
N THR A 560 80.61 12.85 -84.68
CA THR A 560 82.02 13.27 -84.77
C THR A 560 82.90 12.22 -85.48
N ARG A 561 82.57 10.92 -85.33
CA ARG A 561 83.18 9.83 -86.11
C ARG A 561 82.81 9.89 -87.59
N ALA A 562 81.54 10.17 -87.92
CA ALA A 562 81.09 10.38 -89.30
C ALA A 562 81.83 11.54 -89.96
N GLU A 563 81.89 12.71 -89.30
CA GLU A 563 82.63 13.86 -89.80
C GLU A 563 84.13 13.56 -90.00
N PHE A 564 84.76 12.84 -89.07
CA PHE A 564 86.18 12.48 -89.21
C PHE A 564 86.41 11.53 -90.40
N ALA A 565 85.52 10.57 -90.60
CA ALA A 565 85.56 9.67 -91.75
C ALA A 565 85.32 10.44 -93.06
N GLU A 566 84.31 11.31 -93.15
CA GLU A 566 84.01 12.14 -94.33
C GLU A 566 85.15 13.09 -94.68
N ARG A 567 85.74 13.78 -93.69
CA ARG A 567 86.95 14.62 -93.88
C ARG A 567 88.14 13.78 -94.36
N SER A 568 88.20 12.49 -94.02
CA SER A 568 89.22 11.55 -94.49
C SER A 568 88.95 11.06 -95.92
N VAL A 569 87.68 10.82 -96.30
CA VAL A 569 87.28 10.59 -97.71
C VAL A 569 87.72 11.77 -98.57
N GLN A 570 87.36 13.00 -98.19
CA GLN A 570 87.69 14.21 -98.96
C GLN A 570 89.20 14.43 -99.13
N LYS A 571 90.02 14.06 -98.14
CA LYS A 571 91.49 14.12 -98.25
C LYS A 571 92.03 13.06 -99.19
N LEU A 572 91.57 11.81 -99.05
CA LEU A 572 92.01 10.70 -99.90
C LEU A 572 91.58 10.88 -101.36
N GLN A 573 90.37 11.41 -101.60
CA GLN A 573 89.88 11.72 -102.94
C GLN A 573 90.85 12.69 -103.64
N LYS A 574 91.13 13.84 -103.02
CA LYS A 574 92.07 14.84 -103.56
C LYS A 574 93.48 14.29 -103.82
N GLU A 575 93.92 13.30 -103.03
CA GLU A 575 95.22 12.66 -103.23
C GLU A 575 95.20 11.57 -104.32
N VAL A 576 94.06 10.91 -104.54
CA VAL A 576 93.80 10.04 -105.70
C VAL A 576 93.73 10.87 -106.98
N ASP A 577 92.96 11.97 -106.99
CA ASP A 577 92.81 12.88 -108.12
C ASP A 577 94.20 13.40 -108.58
N ARG A 578 95.05 13.82 -107.63
CA ARG A 578 96.46 14.19 -107.87
C ARG A 578 97.29 13.06 -108.47
N LEU A 579 97.09 11.81 -108.05
CA LEU A 579 97.81 10.64 -108.59
C LEU A 579 97.31 10.25 -109.99
N GLU A 580 96.05 10.55 -110.32
CA GLU A 580 95.50 10.43 -111.68
C GLU A 580 96.12 11.48 -112.62
N ASP A 581 96.19 12.75 -112.19
CA ASP A 581 96.85 13.85 -112.92
C ASP A 581 98.35 13.57 -113.16
N ASP A 582 99.05 13.07 -112.15
CA ASP A 582 100.46 12.68 -112.26
C ASP A 582 100.62 11.51 -113.27
N ALA A 583 99.67 10.56 -113.27
CA ALA A 583 99.62 9.46 -114.22
C ALA A 583 99.17 9.87 -115.64
N ALA A 584 98.46 10.99 -115.80
CA ALA A 584 98.12 11.61 -117.09
C ALA A 584 99.33 12.37 -117.66
N ASN A 585 100.01 13.18 -116.84
CA ASN A 585 101.27 13.83 -117.20
C ASN A 585 102.36 12.82 -117.59
N HIS A 586 102.44 11.68 -116.88
CA HIS A 586 103.32 10.58 -117.28
C HIS A 586 102.87 9.83 -118.55
N ARG A 587 101.62 9.95 -119.02
CA ARG A 587 101.22 9.46 -120.35
C ARG A 587 101.68 10.45 -121.44
N ALA A 588 101.38 11.73 -121.28
CA ALA A 588 101.79 12.78 -122.22
C ALA A 588 103.31 12.79 -122.47
N ARG A 589 104.13 12.68 -121.42
CA ARG A 589 105.59 12.59 -121.53
C ARG A 589 106.11 11.33 -122.23
N ASN A 590 105.36 10.21 -122.26
CA ASN A 590 105.74 9.05 -123.07
C ASN A 590 105.25 9.19 -124.53
N HIS A 591 104.14 9.89 -124.80
CA HIS A 591 103.68 10.16 -126.17
C HIS A 591 104.70 11.01 -126.95
N ALA A 592 105.14 12.13 -126.37
CA ALA A 592 106.19 12.97 -126.96
C ALA A 592 107.53 12.24 -127.17
N LEU A 593 107.84 11.25 -126.31
CA LEU A 593 108.99 10.36 -126.49
C LEU A 593 108.79 9.30 -127.58
N GLN A 594 107.56 8.95 -127.95
CA GLN A 594 107.27 8.04 -129.06
C GLN A 594 107.29 8.79 -130.41
N GLU A 595 106.80 10.04 -130.45
CA GLU A 595 106.92 10.90 -131.64
C GLU A 595 108.39 11.19 -131.97
N ALA A 596 109.21 11.57 -130.98
CA ALA A 596 110.65 11.78 -131.15
C ALA A 596 111.45 10.52 -131.54
N ILE A 597 110.90 9.31 -131.34
CA ILE A 597 111.50 8.04 -131.79
C ILE A 597 111.05 7.68 -133.21
N LEU A 598 109.85 8.12 -133.63
CA LEU A 598 109.34 7.89 -134.99
C LEU A 598 110.01 8.80 -136.03
N GLU A 599 110.28 10.07 -135.69
CA GLU A 599 111.07 10.96 -136.58
C GLU A 599 112.52 10.48 -136.75
N ALA A 600 113.10 9.88 -135.71
CA ALA A 600 114.47 9.37 -135.71
C ALA A 600 114.66 8.01 -136.43
N ALA A 601 113.61 7.46 -137.05
CA ALA A 601 113.60 6.14 -137.71
C ALA A 601 113.31 6.19 -139.22
N ALA A 602 113.34 7.39 -139.82
CA ALA A 602 113.08 7.64 -141.24
C ALA A 602 114.22 8.39 -141.97
N GLN A 603 115.41 8.42 -141.36
CA GLN A 603 116.70 8.79 -141.96
C GLN A 603 117.66 7.60 -141.87
#